data_AF-A0A1J4SS52-F1
#
_entry.id   AF-A0A1J4SS52-F1
#
_cell.length_a   1.000
_cell.length_b   1.000
_cell.length_c   1.000
_cell.angle_alpha   90.00
_cell.angle_beta   90.00
_cell.angle_gamma   90.00
#
_symmetry.space_group_name_H-M   'P 1'
#
loop_
_entity.id
_entity.type
_entity.pdbx_description
1 polymer ?
#
loop_
_entity_poly.entity_id
_entity_poly.type
_entity_poly.pdbx_seq_one_letter_code
_entity_poly.pdbx_strand_id
1 'polypeptide(L)'
;MNKLLLVFLLAFPAYPALAQLSPADKAFIKECEANIDPGKKILSPETADKCVKGLNEGSPEVLLARYSYEDPEAAGILIANNNALLDLKRIVVKQDGFHGARALARVLEKPDCALCDMALGPKPETTFDWVGKYASERAFEVKREVRTWDALGNIRTTSLSSPDYGKDKAAWNEQGIMSRYSELSTWARKETDKLSAAAGLKSAAGKLDIAGLASVLREDLIFSDDAPYRAKLDALAAMAREEAGNKKPEAPSAADKKAKDLAAASDRLASINPDGQGDYLAHTFDNASASRPGALRPGTGSGSKAGPGTGTAIAPVQMTADQEKALGERLIRMEKGKPVGDLAEVMSQTEAGKRTVDFYSDPKYAKAGSNKLDFAFTREPGVFGYWDPDARVIRINSEVAEEFAARRGQTVPQLMEDKAGMKALALYISPTMVHEAEHQNQTARAIAAGTDYKKFSSGSSDPYTRAKENLSNTESAKHMIEYCSKNGGAGCYANFHAMHVDNAEKFMQGGVEALDTLKAPLYARIDSFEGGTAREFKMAQTYAAQVKTLEALQRSNPSGMTAEQQKDLRDYRELMNTRFKWYTMSYQENVVNDASALAFRKKYGTVSSGGSVPTL
;
A
#
# COMPACT_ATOMS: atom_id res chain seq x y z
N MET A 1 49.61 49.65 -5.09
CA MET A 1 49.03 48.31 -4.82
C MET A 1 47.76 48.43 -3.97
N ASN A 2 46.78 49.21 -4.44
CA ASN A 2 45.46 49.39 -3.87
C ASN A 2 44.52 49.48 -5.07
N LYS A 3 43.62 48.50 -5.25
CA LYS A 3 42.48 48.40 -6.20
C LYS A 3 42.37 46.98 -6.78
N LEU A 4 41.93 46.02 -5.98
CA LEU A 4 41.33 44.77 -6.48
C LEU A 4 40.51 44.08 -5.38
N LEU A 5 39.65 44.85 -4.71
CA LEU A 5 38.85 44.38 -3.58
C LEU A 5 37.51 45.14 -3.53
N LEU A 6 36.82 45.16 -4.67
CA LEU A 6 35.44 45.64 -4.80
C LEU A 6 34.89 44.94 -6.05
N VAL A 7 33.63 44.48 -6.03
CA VAL A 7 32.96 43.65 -7.05
C VAL A 7 33.15 42.13 -6.89
N PHE A 8 32.99 41.62 -5.67
CA PHE A 8 32.18 40.40 -5.45
C PHE A 8 30.91 40.83 -4.68
N LEU A 9 30.19 41.80 -5.25
CA LEU A 9 28.79 42.01 -4.90
C LEU A 9 28.06 40.77 -5.40
N LEU A 10 27.89 39.83 -4.46
CA LEU A 10 26.81 38.85 -4.37
C LEU A 10 25.80 38.98 -5.53
N ALA A 11 26.12 38.35 -6.65
CA ALA A 11 25.11 37.96 -7.62
C ALA A 11 24.33 36.82 -6.96
N PHE A 12 23.52 37.15 -5.94
CA PHE A 12 22.36 36.32 -5.66
C PHE A 12 21.63 36.24 -6.99
N PRO A 13 21.35 35.04 -7.52
CA PRO A 13 20.49 34.93 -8.68
C PRO A 13 19.26 35.77 -8.35
N ALA A 14 18.97 36.76 -9.19
CA ALA A 14 17.77 37.56 -9.05
C ALA A 14 16.62 36.57 -9.18
N TYR A 15 16.15 36.05 -8.04
CA TYR A 15 15.01 35.17 -8.00
C TYR A 15 13.89 35.95 -8.66
N PRO A 16 13.16 35.35 -9.64
CA PRO A 16 12.00 36.01 -10.20
C PRO A 16 11.16 36.45 -9.02
N ALA A 17 10.80 37.74 -8.97
CA ALA A 17 9.95 38.25 -7.92
C ALA A 17 8.64 37.46 -7.99
N LEU A 18 8.52 36.44 -7.13
CA LEU A 18 7.35 35.56 -7.12
C LEU A 18 6.14 36.45 -6.89
N ALA A 19 5.11 36.27 -7.72
CA ALA A 19 3.92 37.09 -7.63
C ALA A 19 3.33 36.99 -6.22
N GLN A 20 3.08 38.15 -5.59
CA GLN A 20 2.46 38.19 -4.26
C GLN A 20 1.14 37.41 -4.25
N LEU A 21 0.82 36.78 -3.12
CA LEU A 21 -0.45 36.07 -2.95
C LEU A 21 -1.63 37.02 -3.17
N SER A 22 -2.53 36.64 -4.08
CA SER A 22 -3.75 37.41 -4.35
C SER A 22 -4.73 37.34 -3.16
N PRO A 23 -5.74 38.23 -3.09
CA PRO A 23 -6.78 38.12 -2.06
C PRO A 23 -7.52 36.78 -2.08
N ALA A 24 -7.72 36.18 -3.27
CA ALA A 24 -8.33 34.86 -3.41
C ALA A 24 -7.42 33.75 -2.86
N ASP A 25 -6.12 33.81 -3.17
CA ASP A 25 -5.11 32.88 -2.63
C ASP A 25 -5.12 32.90 -1.10
N LYS A 26 -5.10 34.11 -0.51
CA LYS A 26 -5.14 34.30 0.95
C LYS A 26 -6.43 33.80 1.59
N ALA A 27 -7.58 33.97 0.91
CA ALA A 27 -8.85 33.46 1.39
C ALA A 27 -8.88 31.92 1.40
N PHE A 28 -8.36 31.29 0.35
CA PHE A 28 -8.25 29.83 0.27
C PHE A 28 -7.29 29.27 1.32
N ILE A 29 -6.12 29.88 1.52
CA ILE A 29 -5.18 29.49 2.58
C ILE A 29 -5.85 29.55 3.95
N LYS A 30 -6.60 30.63 4.25
CA LYS A 30 -7.34 30.76 5.51
C LYS A 30 -8.42 29.69 5.71
N GLU A 31 -9.08 29.25 4.63
CA GLU A 31 -10.00 28.12 4.68
C GLU A 31 -9.27 26.85 5.10
N CYS A 32 -8.09 26.61 4.54
CA CYS A 32 -7.26 25.45 4.84
C CYS A 32 -6.64 25.49 6.24
N GLU A 33 -6.21 26.65 6.72
CA GLU A 33 -5.81 26.88 8.12
C GLU A 33 -6.98 26.62 9.08
N ALA A 34 -8.19 27.06 8.72
CA ALA A 34 -9.38 26.81 9.52
C ALA A 34 -9.73 25.32 9.61
N ASN A 35 -9.45 24.54 8.57
CA ASN A 35 -9.71 23.11 8.57
C ASN A 35 -8.86 22.37 9.61
N ILE A 36 -7.62 22.77 9.81
CA ILE A 36 -6.64 22.11 10.70
C ILE A 36 -6.57 22.73 12.10
N ASP A 37 -7.41 23.73 12.40
CA ASP A 37 -7.48 24.38 13.70
C ASP A 37 -8.34 23.53 14.67
N PRO A 38 -7.74 22.96 15.74
CA PRO A 38 -8.49 22.13 16.70
C PRO A 38 -9.58 22.92 17.43
N GLY A 39 -9.45 24.25 17.56
CA GLY A 39 -10.46 25.12 18.17
C GLY A 39 -11.74 25.25 17.33
N LYS A 40 -11.65 25.07 16.01
CA LYS A 40 -12.80 25.13 15.08
C LYS A 40 -13.51 23.79 14.90
N LYS A 41 -12.85 22.68 15.25
CA LYS A 41 -13.41 21.30 15.18
C LYS A 41 -13.99 20.93 13.80
N ILE A 42 -13.45 21.50 12.72
CA ILE A 42 -13.79 21.11 11.35
C ILE A 42 -13.08 19.79 11.06
N LEU A 43 -11.75 19.81 10.92
CA LEU A 43 -10.89 18.64 10.68
C LEU A 43 -11.46 17.71 9.58
N SER A 44 -12.03 18.27 8.52
CA SER A 44 -12.72 17.50 7.47
C SER A 44 -11.70 16.92 6.49
N PRO A 45 -11.75 15.59 6.23
CA PRO A 45 -10.97 14.98 5.15
C PRO A 45 -11.29 15.56 3.76
N GLU A 46 -12.54 15.88 3.49
CA GLU A 46 -12.99 16.42 2.19
C GLU A 46 -12.41 17.83 1.98
N THR A 47 -12.42 18.64 3.04
CA THR A 47 -11.78 19.96 3.02
C THR A 47 -10.26 19.82 2.92
N ALA A 48 -9.66 18.84 3.60
CA ALA A 48 -8.23 18.56 3.48
C ALA A 48 -7.83 18.16 2.06
N ASP A 49 -8.63 17.35 1.38
CA ASP A 49 -8.41 16.96 -0.02
C ASP A 49 -8.50 18.18 -0.94
N LYS A 50 -9.55 19.01 -0.77
CA LYS A 50 -9.68 20.29 -1.49
C LYS A 50 -8.46 21.18 -1.28
N CYS A 51 -7.97 21.29 -0.05
CA CYS A 51 -6.80 22.09 0.31
C CYS A 51 -5.53 21.57 -0.34
N VAL A 52 -5.24 20.28 -0.20
CA VAL A 52 -4.08 19.65 -0.82
C VAL A 52 -4.11 19.79 -2.34
N LYS A 53 -5.27 19.59 -2.98
CA LYS A 53 -5.46 19.81 -4.41
C LYS A 53 -5.19 21.26 -4.80
N GLY A 54 -5.94 22.20 -4.24
CA GLY A 54 -5.85 23.62 -4.63
C GLY A 54 -4.47 24.25 -4.37
N LEU A 55 -3.71 23.75 -3.39
CA LEU A 55 -2.32 24.20 -3.15
C LEU A 55 -1.34 23.72 -4.22
N ASN A 56 -1.57 22.55 -4.80
CA ASN A 56 -0.71 21.92 -5.80
C ASN A 56 -1.24 22.06 -7.24
N GLU A 57 -2.43 22.64 -7.41
CA GLU A 57 -3.03 22.95 -8.70
C GLU A 57 -2.32 24.14 -9.38
N GLY A 58 -2.30 24.11 -10.72
CA GLY A 58 -1.67 25.12 -11.56
C GLY A 58 -0.23 24.78 -11.96
N SER A 59 0.18 25.26 -13.13
CA SER A 59 1.56 25.17 -13.64
C SER A 59 1.86 26.46 -14.41
N PRO A 60 3.06 27.07 -14.30
CA PRO A 60 4.28 26.55 -13.65
C PRO A 60 4.45 26.89 -12.16
N GLU A 61 3.70 27.86 -11.63
CA GLU A 61 3.82 28.31 -10.22
C GLU A 61 2.59 27.92 -9.41
N VAL A 62 2.65 26.74 -8.78
CA VAL A 62 1.61 26.29 -7.85
C VAL A 62 1.48 27.26 -6.67
N LEU A 63 0.28 27.36 -6.08
CA LEU A 63 0.03 28.22 -4.92
C LEU A 63 0.96 27.89 -3.75
N LEU A 64 1.24 26.61 -3.50
CA LEU A 64 2.14 26.17 -2.44
C LEU A 64 3.56 26.75 -2.56
N ALA A 65 4.09 26.84 -3.78
CA ALA A 65 5.43 27.38 -4.02
C ALA A 65 5.48 28.87 -3.62
N ARG A 66 4.47 29.65 -4.03
CA ARG A 66 4.35 31.06 -3.65
C ARG A 66 4.15 31.24 -2.15
N TYR A 67 3.29 30.45 -1.53
CA TYR A 67 3.02 30.53 -0.10
C TYR A 67 4.24 30.12 0.75
N SER A 68 4.94 29.05 0.38
CA SER A 68 6.15 28.60 1.06
C SER A 68 7.30 29.62 0.99
N TYR A 69 7.31 30.47 -0.03
CA TYR A 69 8.24 31.58 -0.10
C TYR A 69 7.88 32.68 0.91
N GLU A 70 6.59 33.01 1.05
CA GLU A 70 6.12 34.04 1.99
C GLU A 70 6.21 33.61 3.46
N ASP A 71 5.73 32.41 3.79
CA ASP A 71 5.77 31.83 5.14
C ASP A 71 6.01 30.30 5.08
N PRO A 72 7.27 29.84 5.06
CA PRO A 72 7.60 28.43 4.94
C PRO A 72 7.12 27.61 6.15
N GLU A 73 7.03 28.22 7.33
CA GLU A 73 6.54 27.56 8.55
C GLU A 73 5.05 27.27 8.44
N ALA A 74 4.25 28.30 8.13
CA ALA A 74 2.80 28.14 8.01
C ALA A 74 2.43 27.22 6.84
N ALA A 75 3.12 27.33 5.69
CA ALA A 75 2.95 26.42 4.57
C ALA A 75 3.28 24.96 4.93
N GLY A 76 4.34 24.73 5.71
CA GLY A 76 4.73 23.40 6.17
C GLY A 76 3.71 22.77 7.10
N ILE A 77 3.20 23.54 8.08
CA ILE A 77 2.12 23.10 8.98
C ILE A 77 0.87 22.74 8.19
N LEU A 78 0.50 23.60 7.23
CA LEU A 78 -0.71 23.45 6.44
C LEU A 78 -0.69 22.16 5.60
N ILE A 79 0.44 21.88 4.95
CA ILE A 79 0.65 20.63 4.21
C ILE A 79 0.70 19.43 5.14
N ALA A 80 1.44 19.51 6.25
CA ALA A 80 1.58 18.39 7.18
C ALA A 80 0.21 17.92 7.71
N ASN A 81 -0.58 18.87 8.22
CA ASN A 81 -1.82 18.56 8.93
C ASN A 81 -2.96 18.15 7.99
N ASN A 82 -3.09 18.78 6.81
CA ASN A 82 -4.11 18.36 5.85
C ASN A 82 -3.80 16.97 5.27
N ASN A 83 -2.53 16.66 4.96
CA ASN A 83 -2.16 15.30 4.53
C ASN A 83 -2.36 14.27 5.65
N ALA A 84 -2.11 14.63 6.91
CA ALA A 84 -2.37 13.74 8.05
C ALA A 84 -3.86 13.35 8.18
N LEU A 85 -4.79 14.28 7.93
CA LEU A 85 -6.23 13.98 7.91
C LEU A 85 -6.62 13.02 6.77
N LEU A 86 -5.99 13.18 5.60
CA LEU A 86 -6.20 12.29 4.45
C LEU A 86 -5.68 10.88 4.74
N ASP A 87 -4.48 10.77 5.32
CA ASP A 87 -3.92 9.48 5.70
C ASP A 87 -4.76 8.79 6.78
N LEU A 88 -5.23 9.53 7.79
CA LEU A 88 -6.12 8.99 8.82
C LEU A 88 -7.41 8.43 8.21
N LYS A 89 -8.07 9.17 7.31
CA LYS A 89 -9.26 8.67 6.59
C LYS A 89 -8.93 7.39 5.83
N ARG A 90 -7.82 7.37 5.09
CA ARG A 90 -7.41 6.21 4.31
C ARG A 90 -7.17 4.99 5.19
N ILE A 91 -6.45 5.14 6.30
CA ILE A 91 -6.18 4.04 7.23
C ILE A 91 -7.49 3.48 7.80
N VAL A 92 -8.36 4.34 8.32
CA VAL A 92 -9.63 3.94 8.96
C VAL A 92 -10.58 3.22 7.99
N VAL A 93 -10.68 3.71 6.76
CA VAL A 93 -11.63 3.18 5.77
C VAL A 93 -11.10 1.95 5.05
N LYS A 94 -9.79 1.85 4.81
CA LYS A 94 -9.21 0.86 3.88
C LYS A 94 -8.38 -0.23 4.55
N GLN A 95 -7.93 -0.02 5.79
CA GLN A 95 -7.12 -1.00 6.50
C GLN A 95 -7.90 -1.55 7.68
N ASP A 96 -7.70 -2.82 7.97
CA ASP A 96 -8.41 -3.53 9.01
C ASP A 96 -7.50 -4.38 9.90
N GLY A 97 -8.08 -4.84 11.00
CA GLY A 97 -7.44 -5.75 11.95
C GLY A 97 -6.08 -5.23 12.45
N PHE A 98 -5.11 -6.14 12.49
CA PHE A 98 -3.75 -5.84 12.95
C PHE A 98 -2.99 -4.88 12.02
N HIS A 99 -3.27 -4.91 10.71
CA HIS A 99 -2.62 -4.02 9.76
C HIS A 99 -3.09 -2.58 9.93
N GLY A 100 -4.41 -2.38 10.08
CA GLY A 100 -5.00 -1.09 10.43
C GLY A 100 -4.44 -0.56 11.76
N ALA A 101 -4.38 -1.41 12.80
CA ALA A 101 -3.79 -1.05 14.08
C ALA A 101 -2.32 -0.60 13.98
N ARG A 102 -1.48 -1.32 13.21
CA ARG A 102 -0.08 -0.93 12.96
C ARG A 102 0.03 0.39 12.23
N ALA A 103 -0.84 0.64 11.26
CA ALA A 103 -0.86 1.90 10.53
C ALA A 103 -1.30 3.07 11.44
N LEU A 104 -2.33 2.87 12.27
CA LEU A 104 -2.75 3.87 13.27
C LEU A 104 -1.63 4.17 14.27
N ALA A 105 -0.99 3.14 14.82
CA ALA A 105 0.16 3.32 15.73
C ALA A 105 1.27 4.16 15.09
N ARG A 106 1.56 3.92 13.81
CA ARG A 106 2.60 4.64 13.06
C ARG A 106 2.32 6.15 12.93
N VAL A 107 1.06 6.55 12.83
CA VAL A 107 0.67 7.97 12.59
C VAL A 107 0.24 8.71 13.87
N LEU A 108 -0.15 7.98 14.90
CA LEU A 108 -0.60 8.53 16.18
C LEU A 108 0.48 8.55 17.26
N GLU A 109 1.27 7.49 17.38
CA GLU A 109 2.08 7.28 18.60
C GLU A 109 3.54 7.74 18.47
N LYS A 110 3.97 8.09 17.26
CA LYS A 110 5.35 8.52 17.03
C LYS A 110 5.56 9.99 17.44
N PRO A 111 6.80 10.40 17.82
CA PRO A 111 7.09 11.77 18.25
C PRO A 111 6.81 12.84 17.17
N ASP A 112 6.85 12.46 15.90
CA ASP A 112 6.58 13.27 14.72
C ASP A 112 5.09 13.20 14.27
N CYS A 113 4.18 12.99 15.22
CA CYS A 113 2.74 12.90 15.01
C CYS A 113 2.12 14.25 14.60
N ALA A 114 1.83 14.44 13.32
CA ALA A 114 1.10 15.62 12.81
C ALA A 114 -0.36 15.65 13.31
N LEU A 115 -1.00 14.49 13.53
CA LEU A 115 -2.35 14.39 14.10
C LEU A 115 -2.43 14.95 15.53
N CYS A 116 -1.31 14.99 16.26
CA CYS A 116 -1.23 15.49 17.62
C CYS A 116 -1.39 17.02 17.67
N ASP A 117 -0.96 17.74 16.64
CA ASP A 117 -1.19 19.18 16.50
C ASP A 117 -2.69 19.52 16.38
N MET A 118 -3.49 18.56 15.93
CA MET A 118 -4.95 18.68 15.76
C MET A 118 -5.74 18.01 16.89
N ALA A 119 -5.06 17.64 17.99
CA ALA A 119 -5.65 16.90 19.12
C ALA A 119 -6.30 15.54 18.73
N LEU A 120 -5.87 14.95 17.62
CA LEU A 120 -6.28 13.61 17.16
C LEU A 120 -5.27 12.51 17.53
N GLY A 121 -4.23 12.85 18.31
CA GLY A 121 -3.26 11.89 18.86
C GLY A 121 -2.71 12.39 20.20
N PRO A 122 -1.78 11.66 20.84
CA PRO A 122 -1.16 10.42 20.36
C PRO A 122 -1.96 9.15 20.67
N LYS A 123 -3.02 9.24 21.49
CA LYS A 123 -3.85 8.09 21.86
C LYS A 123 -4.92 7.82 20.79
N PRO A 124 -5.19 6.57 20.39
CA PRO A 124 -6.23 6.27 19.42
C PRO A 124 -7.62 6.75 19.86
N GLU A 125 -7.88 6.78 21.17
CA GLU A 125 -9.17 7.22 21.72
C GLU A 125 -9.53 8.66 21.34
N THR A 126 -8.55 9.55 21.11
CA THR A 126 -8.82 10.93 20.70
C THR A 126 -9.32 11.05 19.27
N THR A 127 -9.21 10.00 18.46
CA THR A 127 -9.73 9.95 17.09
C THR A 127 -11.20 9.53 17.02
N PHE A 128 -11.80 8.97 18.07
CA PHE A 128 -13.08 8.26 17.92
C PHE A 128 -14.26 9.16 17.56
N ASP A 129 -14.30 10.39 18.09
CA ASP A 129 -15.34 11.35 17.70
C ASP A 129 -15.19 11.74 16.22
N TRP A 130 -13.94 11.88 15.77
CA TRP A 130 -13.62 12.16 14.38
C TRP A 130 -14.03 11.00 13.46
N VAL A 131 -13.70 9.76 13.85
CA VAL A 131 -14.10 8.54 13.13
C VAL A 131 -15.62 8.43 13.09
N GLY A 132 -16.29 8.65 14.22
CA GLY A 132 -17.75 8.65 14.29
C GLY A 132 -18.41 9.67 13.36
N LYS A 133 -17.74 10.81 13.09
CA LYS A 133 -18.22 11.86 12.19
C LYS A 133 -17.96 11.56 10.71
N TYR A 134 -16.77 11.05 10.36
CA TYR A 134 -16.30 10.97 8.96
C TYR A 134 -16.16 9.55 8.40
N ALA A 135 -16.27 8.52 9.25
CA ALA A 135 -16.21 7.10 8.90
C ALA A 135 -17.05 6.29 9.91
N SER A 136 -18.29 6.73 10.12
CA SER A 136 -19.18 6.22 11.18
C SER A 136 -19.36 4.70 11.15
N GLU A 137 -19.39 4.12 9.96
CA GLU A 137 -19.51 2.70 9.66
C GLU A 137 -18.28 1.88 10.05
N ARG A 138 -17.18 2.55 10.42
CA ARG A 138 -15.92 1.95 10.90
C ARG A 138 -15.67 2.21 12.38
N ALA A 139 -16.52 2.97 13.07
CA ALA A 139 -16.25 3.43 14.43
C ALA A 139 -16.10 2.28 15.44
N PHE A 140 -16.89 1.22 15.28
CA PHE A 140 -16.78 0.04 16.13
C PHE A 140 -15.53 -0.78 15.80
N GLU A 141 -15.26 -0.98 14.52
CA GLU A 141 -14.13 -1.73 14.00
C GLU A 141 -12.82 -1.09 14.42
N VAL A 142 -12.67 0.23 14.30
CA VAL A 142 -11.46 0.95 14.74
C VAL A 142 -11.22 0.76 16.24
N LYS A 143 -12.27 0.83 17.08
CA LYS A 143 -12.16 0.58 18.53
C LYS A 143 -11.69 -0.84 18.84
N ARG A 144 -12.15 -1.82 18.05
CA ARG A 144 -11.74 -3.23 18.14
C ARG A 144 -10.32 -3.45 17.62
N GLU A 145 -9.95 -2.80 16.52
CA GLU A 145 -8.62 -2.86 15.91
C GLU A 145 -7.56 -2.29 16.85
N VAL A 146 -7.79 -1.13 17.46
CA VAL A 146 -6.86 -0.55 18.45
C VAL A 146 -7.01 -1.17 19.85
N ARG A 147 -7.77 -2.27 19.96
CA ARG A 147 -7.93 -3.08 21.18
C ARG A 147 -8.30 -2.24 22.40
N THR A 148 -9.23 -1.31 22.26
CA THR A 148 -9.74 -0.54 23.42
C THR A 148 -10.38 -1.47 24.44
N TRP A 149 -10.32 -1.12 25.72
CA TRP A 149 -10.93 -1.92 26.80
C TRP A 149 -12.39 -2.31 26.50
N ASP A 150 -13.20 -1.34 26.06
CA ASP A 150 -14.62 -1.57 25.79
C ASP A 150 -14.87 -2.49 24.58
N ALA A 151 -13.90 -2.62 23.68
CA ALA A 151 -13.99 -3.49 22.50
C ALA A 151 -13.36 -4.88 22.72
N LEU A 152 -12.71 -5.15 23.86
CA LEU A 152 -12.13 -6.46 24.16
C LEU A 152 -13.20 -7.54 24.39
N GLY A 153 -14.38 -7.15 24.85
CA GLY A 153 -15.46 -8.04 25.24
C GLY A 153 -15.25 -8.70 26.61
N ASN A 154 -16.33 -9.26 27.15
CA ASN A 154 -16.40 -9.69 28.55
C ASN A 154 -15.37 -10.74 28.95
N ILE A 155 -15.07 -11.71 28.07
CA ILE A 155 -14.11 -12.79 28.37
C ILE A 155 -12.73 -12.21 28.68
N ARG A 156 -12.24 -11.33 27.79
CA ARG A 156 -10.94 -10.67 27.96
C ARG A 156 -10.95 -9.75 29.17
N THR A 157 -11.94 -8.86 29.30
CA THR A 157 -11.97 -7.89 30.40
C THR A 157 -12.08 -8.57 31.77
N THR A 158 -12.90 -9.62 31.92
CA THR A 158 -13.00 -10.38 33.17
C THR A 158 -11.69 -11.09 33.51
N SER A 159 -11.01 -11.69 32.53
CA SER A 159 -9.72 -12.34 32.77
C SER A 159 -8.63 -11.32 33.11
N LEU A 160 -8.49 -10.25 32.33
CA LEU A 160 -7.49 -9.21 32.52
C LEU A 160 -7.65 -8.45 33.85
N SER A 161 -8.88 -8.31 34.36
CA SER A 161 -9.14 -7.73 35.69
C SER A 161 -8.95 -8.69 36.86
N SER A 162 -8.68 -9.97 36.62
CA SER A 162 -8.40 -10.92 37.69
C SER A 162 -7.07 -10.58 38.40
N PRO A 163 -6.85 -11.06 39.64
CA PRO A 163 -5.59 -10.83 40.37
C PRO A 163 -4.33 -11.31 39.63
N ASP A 164 -4.46 -12.28 38.71
CA ASP A 164 -3.36 -12.80 37.90
C ASP A 164 -2.76 -11.73 36.96
N TYR A 165 -3.58 -10.75 36.54
CA TYR A 165 -3.21 -9.76 35.52
C TYR A 165 -3.37 -8.31 36.00
N GLY A 166 -4.36 -8.03 36.86
CA GLY A 166 -4.52 -6.75 37.56
C GLY A 166 -4.75 -5.54 36.66
N LYS A 167 -5.40 -5.72 35.50
CA LYS A 167 -5.65 -4.62 34.54
C LYS A 167 -7.04 -4.03 34.74
N ASP A 168 -7.10 -2.71 34.63
CA ASP A 168 -8.35 -1.96 34.50
C ASP A 168 -8.37 -1.16 33.18
N LYS A 169 -9.50 -0.52 32.91
CA LYS A 169 -9.71 0.28 31.71
C LYS A 169 -8.69 1.40 31.54
N ALA A 170 -8.32 2.10 32.62
CA ALA A 170 -7.42 3.23 32.56
C ALA A 170 -6.00 2.77 32.25
N ALA A 171 -5.49 1.79 33.00
CA ALA A 171 -4.18 1.19 32.80
C ALA A 171 -4.06 0.51 31.43
N TRP A 172 -5.13 -0.08 30.92
CA TRP A 172 -5.16 -0.68 29.59
C TRP A 172 -5.08 0.35 28.47
N ASN A 173 -5.97 1.35 28.49
CA ASN A 173 -6.02 2.36 27.45
C ASN A 173 -4.83 3.35 27.51
N GLU A 174 -4.06 3.39 28.60
CA GLU A 174 -2.80 4.16 28.66
C GLU A 174 -1.70 3.56 27.76
N GLN A 175 -1.79 2.26 27.44
CA GLN A 175 -0.82 1.59 26.59
C GLN A 175 -0.95 2.02 25.13
N GLY A 176 0.18 2.05 24.43
CA GLY A 176 0.18 2.12 22.96
C GLY A 176 -0.46 0.90 22.32
N ILE A 177 -1.01 1.06 21.12
CA ILE A 177 -1.74 0.08 20.32
C ILE A 177 -0.93 -1.22 20.22
N MET A 178 0.35 -1.13 19.88
CA MET A 178 1.19 -2.33 19.69
C MET A 178 1.49 -3.05 21.00
N SER A 179 1.58 -2.31 22.12
CA SER A 179 1.74 -2.91 23.45
C SER A 179 0.49 -3.69 23.85
N ARG A 180 -0.71 -3.19 23.54
CA ARG A 180 -1.98 -3.92 23.76
C ARG A 180 -1.99 -5.26 23.04
N TYR A 181 -1.56 -5.32 21.77
CA TYR A 181 -1.45 -6.57 21.02
C TYR A 181 -0.41 -7.54 21.62
N SER A 182 0.75 -7.03 22.03
CA SER A 182 1.79 -7.85 22.68
C SER A 182 1.30 -8.44 24.01
N GLU A 183 0.59 -7.64 24.80
CA GLU A 183 0.00 -8.07 26.06
C GLU A 183 -1.11 -9.10 25.85
N LEU A 184 -2.02 -8.89 24.87
CA LEU A 184 -3.06 -9.85 24.53
C LEU A 184 -2.49 -11.17 24.01
N SER A 185 -1.45 -11.16 23.17
CA SER A 185 -0.79 -12.40 22.73
C SER A 185 -0.17 -13.15 23.91
N THR A 186 0.52 -12.44 24.82
CA THR A 186 1.10 -13.04 26.03
C THR A 186 0.03 -13.64 26.94
N TRP A 187 -1.08 -12.92 27.14
CA TRP A 187 -2.26 -13.39 27.86
C TRP A 187 -2.85 -14.64 27.19
N ALA A 188 -3.05 -14.61 25.87
CA ALA A 188 -3.67 -15.70 25.13
C ALA A 188 -2.84 -16.99 25.16
N ARG A 189 -1.50 -16.90 25.14
CA ARG A 189 -0.61 -18.05 25.34
C ARG A 189 -0.84 -18.72 26.70
N LYS A 190 -0.87 -17.92 27.78
CA LYS A 190 -1.09 -18.41 29.15
C LYS A 190 -2.47 -19.03 29.32
N GLU A 191 -3.51 -18.39 28.81
CA GLU A 191 -4.88 -18.91 28.88
C GLU A 191 -5.07 -20.14 27.97
N THR A 192 -4.34 -20.25 26.86
CA THR A 192 -4.29 -21.49 26.04
C THR A 192 -3.70 -22.66 26.82
N ASP A 193 -2.63 -22.44 27.58
CA ASP A 193 -2.03 -23.49 28.41
C ASP A 193 -2.98 -23.90 29.56
N LYS A 194 -3.67 -22.94 30.20
CA LYS A 194 -4.72 -23.21 31.20
C LYS A 194 -5.89 -24.00 30.60
N LEU A 195 -6.38 -23.61 29.43
CA LEU A 195 -7.48 -24.29 28.73
C LEU A 195 -7.09 -25.71 28.33
N SER A 196 -5.86 -25.90 27.83
CA SER A 196 -5.33 -27.23 27.48
C SER A 196 -5.25 -28.14 28.71
N ALA A 197 -4.76 -27.63 29.84
CA ALA A 197 -4.69 -28.38 31.09
C ALA A 197 -6.09 -28.74 31.62
N ALA A 198 -7.04 -27.79 31.55
CA ALA A 198 -8.41 -28.01 31.99
C ALA A 198 -9.16 -29.02 31.12
N ALA A 199 -8.96 -29.00 29.80
CA ALA A 199 -9.57 -29.96 28.87
C ALA A 199 -9.09 -31.41 29.11
N GLY A 200 -7.87 -31.59 29.61
CA GLY A 200 -7.36 -32.91 30.04
C GLY A 200 -8.08 -33.50 31.26
N LEU A 201 -8.87 -32.71 31.98
CA LEU A 201 -9.64 -33.17 33.14
C LEU A 201 -11.03 -33.67 32.68
N LYS A 202 -11.25 -34.99 32.81
CA LYS A 202 -12.49 -35.69 32.39
C LYS A 202 -13.81 -35.08 32.91
N SER A 203 -13.78 -34.30 33.99
CA SER A 203 -14.97 -33.66 34.60
C SER A 203 -15.20 -32.21 34.17
N ALA A 204 -14.25 -31.57 33.48
CA ALA A 204 -14.30 -30.15 33.11
C ALA A 204 -14.73 -29.91 31.64
N ALA A 205 -14.42 -30.84 30.73
CA ALA A 205 -14.71 -30.71 29.30
C ALA A 205 -16.21 -30.46 28.99
N GLY A 206 -17.11 -31.04 29.78
CA GLY A 206 -18.56 -30.84 29.61
C GLY A 206 -19.13 -29.52 30.15
N LYS A 207 -18.34 -28.71 30.87
CA LYS A 207 -18.79 -27.46 31.52
C LYS A 207 -18.14 -26.19 30.95
N LEU A 208 -17.10 -26.35 30.11
CA LEU A 208 -16.38 -25.24 29.51
C LEU A 208 -16.81 -25.08 28.05
N ASP A 209 -17.08 -23.85 27.63
CA ASP A 209 -17.21 -23.51 26.20
C ASP A 209 -15.82 -23.46 25.56
N ILE A 210 -15.24 -24.63 25.34
CA ILE A 210 -13.89 -24.77 24.77
C ILE A 210 -13.82 -24.12 23.39
N ALA A 211 -14.87 -24.27 22.57
CA ALA A 211 -14.91 -23.73 21.22
C ALA A 211 -14.94 -22.20 21.21
N GLY A 212 -15.81 -21.59 22.05
CA GLY A 212 -15.88 -20.13 22.20
C GLY A 212 -14.59 -19.54 22.76
N LEU A 213 -14.02 -20.15 23.82
CA LEU A 213 -12.75 -19.70 24.40
C LEU A 213 -11.58 -19.84 23.41
N ALA A 214 -11.50 -20.97 22.69
CA ALA A 214 -10.47 -21.17 21.68
C ALA A 214 -10.56 -20.14 20.55
N SER A 215 -11.77 -19.77 20.13
CA SER A 215 -11.98 -18.71 19.13
C SER A 215 -11.44 -17.37 19.61
N VAL A 216 -11.78 -16.96 20.84
CA VAL A 216 -11.33 -15.68 21.43
C VAL A 216 -9.80 -15.63 21.57
N LEU A 217 -9.20 -16.70 22.10
CA LEU A 217 -7.74 -16.78 22.28
C LEU A 217 -7.00 -16.73 20.94
N ARG A 218 -7.54 -17.39 19.90
CA ARG A 218 -6.92 -17.41 18.57
C ARG A 218 -6.83 -16.02 17.94
N GLU A 219 -7.81 -15.15 18.18
CA GLU A 219 -7.81 -13.78 17.65
C GLU A 219 -6.65 -12.90 18.14
N ASP A 220 -6.02 -13.26 19.27
CA ASP A 220 -4.92 -12.50 19.88
C ASP A 220 -3.56 -13.15 19.65
N LEU A 221 -3.54 -14.39 19.16
CA LEU A 221 -2.35 -15.13 18.75
C LEU A 221 -1.98 -14.76 17.31
N ILE A 222 -1.45 -13.55 17.11
CA ILE A 222 -1.21 -12.95 15.78
C ILE A 222 0.26 -12.91 15.35
N PHE A 223 1.21 -13.17 16.25
CA PHE A 223 2.63 -13.13 15.93
C PHE A 223 3.12 -14.45 15.32
N SER A 224 4.31 -14.46 14.74
CA SER A 224 4.88 -15.66 14.12
C SER A 224 5.16 -16.76 15.13
N ASP A 225 5.65 -16.40 16.31
CA ASP A 225 5.94 -17.29 17.44
C ASP A 225 4.68 -17.80 18.17
N ASP A 226 3.50 -17.30 17.83
CA ASP A 226 2.21 -17.84 18.30
C ASP A 226 1.77 -19.14 17.60
N ALA A 227 2.47 -19.57 16.55
CA ALA A 227 2.07 -20.74 15.75
C ALA A 227 1.85 -22.03 16.56
N PRO A 228 2.71 -22.39 17.54
CA PRO A 228 2.48 -23.57 18.37
C PRO A 228 1.20 -23.49 19.20
N TYR A 229 0.83 -22.30 19.67
CA TYR A 229 -0.37 -22.09 20.48
C TYR A 229 -1.63 -22.13 19.62
N ARG A 230 -1.60 -21.59 18.39
CA ARG A 230 -2.69 -21.76 17.43
C ARG A 230 -2.96 -23.24 17.13
N ALA A 231 -1.90 -24.03 16.96
CA ALA A 231 -2.03 -25.48 16.75
C ALA A 231 -2.65 -26.20 17.96
N LYS A 232 -2.28 -25.81 19.19
CA LYS A 232 -2.92 -26.33 20.43
C LYS A 232 -4.42 -26.01 20.45
N LEU A 233 -4.81 -24.77 20.13
CA LEU A 233 -6.22 -24.38 20.08
C LEU A 233 -7.00 -25.11 18.99
N ASP A 234 -6.39 -25.36 17.82
CA ASP A 234 -7.00 -26.15 16.75
C ASP A 234 -7.27 -27.59 17.21
N ALA A 235 -6.31 -28.20 17.93
CA ALA A 235 -6.50 -29.53 18.51
C ALA A 235 -7.62 -29.55 19.56
N LEU A 236 -7.69 -28.54 20.45
CA LEU A 236 -8.77 -28.41 21.43
C LEU A 236 -10.14 -28.24 20.78
N ALA A 237 -10.24 -27.40 19.75
CA ALA A 237 -11.47 -27.19 19.00
C ALA A 237 -11.92 -28.45 18.26
N ALA A 238 -10.98 -29.24 17.72
CA ALA A 238 -11.28 -30.54 17.10
C ALA A 238 -11.84 -31.54 18.12
N MET A 239 -11.18 -31.69 19.28
CA MET A 239 -11.65 -32.56 20.37
C MET A 239 -13.06 -32.17 20.84
N ALA A 240 -13.32 -30.88 21.04
CA ALA A 240 -14.64 -30.40 21.45
C ALA A 240 -15.74 -30.72 20.43
N ARG A 241 -15.42 -30.66 19.12
CA ARG A 241 -16.35 -31.05 18.04
C ARG A 241 -16.62 -32.56 18.03
N GLU A 242 -15.59 -33.38 18.24
CA GLU A 242 -15.74 -34.84 18.33
C GLU A 242 -16.59 -35.24 19.54
N GLU A 243 -16.36 -34.64 20.72
CA GLU A 243 -17.18 -34.87 21.91
C GLU A 243 -18.64 -34.43 21.70
N ALA A 244 -18.87 -33.30 21.04
CA ALA A 244 -20.22 -32.85 20.69
C ALA A 244 -20.92 -33.80 19.69
N GLY A 245 -20.17 -34.35 18.71
CA GLY A 245 -20.68 -35.34 17.76
C GLY A 245 -20.97 -36.71 18.38
N ASN A 246 -20.27 -37.06 19.47
CA ASN A 246 -20.45 -38.31 20.21
C ASN A 246 -21.53 -38.24 21.30
N LYS A 247 -22.02 -37.05 21.66
CA LYS A 247 -23.21 -36.90 22.52
C LYS A 247 -24.46 -37.23 21.69
N LYS A 248 -25.19 -38.28 22.11
CA LYS A 248 -26.51 -38.62 21.55
C LYS A 248 -27.39 -37.35 21.62
N PRO A 249 -28.04 -36.91 20.53
CA PRO A 249 -28.82 -35.68 20.56
C PRO A 249 -29.88 -35.79 21.65
N GLU A 250 -29.85 -34.87 22.61
CA GLU A 250 -31.01 -34.67 23.49
C GLU A 250 -32.23 -34.41 22.60
N ALA A 251 -33.34 -35.05 22.95
CA ALA A 251 -34.57 -34.89 22.19
C ALA A 251 -34.89 -33.38 22.07
N PRO A 252 -35.14 -32.87 20.84
CA PRO A 252 -35.31 -31.44 20.63
C PRO A 252 -36.40 -30.90 21.55
N SER A 253 -36.12 -29.80 22.24
CA SER A 253 -37.15 -29.12 23.01
C SER A 253 -38.25 -28.61 22.05
N ALA A 254 -39.46 -28.38 22.55
CA ALA A 254 -40.54 -27.80 21.75
C ALA A 254 -40.16 -26.43 21.14
N ALA A 255 -39.19 -25.73 21.75
CA ALA A 255 -38.63 -24.49 21.23
C ALA A 255 -37.68 -24.72 20.04
N ASP A 256 -36.84 -25.76 20.08
CA ASP A 256 -35.90 -26.10 18.99
C ASP A 256 -36.61 -26.53 17.72
N LYS A 257 -37.76 -27.21 17.87
CA LYS A 257 -38.59 -27.61 16.74
C LYS A 257 -39.21 -26.39 16.05
N LYS A 258 -39.71 -25.43 16.85
CA LYS A 258 -40.28 -24.17 16.34
C LYS A 258 -39.22 -23.26 15.71
N ALA A 259 -38.01 -23.23 16.26
CA ALA A 259 -36.88 -22.48 15.71
C ALA A 259 -36.37 -23.09 14.39
N LYS A 260 -36.31 -24.43 14.27
CA LYS A 260 -35.99 -25.10 13.01
C LYS A 260 -37.05 -24.88 11.93
N ASP A 261 -38.33 -24.89 12.29
CA ASP A 261 -39.41 -24.64 11.35
C ASP A 261 -39.40 -23.18 10.87
N LEU A 262 -39.06 -22.21 11.74
CA LEU A 262 -38.88 -20.81 11.36
C LEU A 262 -37.62 -20.56 10.52
N ALA A 263 -36.50 -21.21 10.85
CA ALA A 263 -35.26 -21.11 10.07
C ALA A 263 -35.42 -21.74 8.69
N ALA A 264 -36.08 -22.90 8.58
CA ALA A 264 -36.39 -23.53 7.30
C ALA A 264 -37.38 -22.71 6.44
N ALA A 265 -38.29 -21.97 7.07
CA ALA A 265 -39.17 -21.02 6.38
C ALA A 265 -38.41 -19.76 5.91
N SER A 266 -37.48 -19.26 6.73
CA SER A 266 -36.63 -18.10 6.40
C SER A 266 -35.62 -18.41 5.28
N ASP A 267 -34.98 -19.58 5.31
CA ASP A 267 -34.02 -20.01 4.29
C ASP A 267 -34.68 -20.28 2.93
N ARG A 268 -35.96 -20.70 2.94
CA ARG A 268 -36.77 -20.82 1.73
C ARG A 268 -37.21 -19.48 1.17
N LEU A 269 -37.36 -18.46 2.02
CA LEU A 269 -37.68 -17.09 1.59
C LEU A 269 -36.44 -16.37 1.04
N ALA A 270 -35.27 -16.63 1.65
CA ALA A 270 -33.99 -15.99 1.31
C ALA A 270 -33.32 -16.57 0.05
N SER A 271 -33.74 -17.74 -0.42
CA SER A 271 -33.20 -18.40 -1.61
C SER A 271 -33.94 -18.05 -2.91
N ILE A 272 -34.89 -17.10 -2.86
CA ILE A 272 -35.65 -16.61 -4.02
C ILE A 272 -35.22 -15.16 -4.30
N ASN A 273 -34.72 -14.89 -5.51
CA ASN A 273 -34.35 -13.53 -5.96
C ASN A 273 -35.60 -12.62 -5.93
N PRO A 274 -35.51 -11.31 -5.59
CA PRO A 274 -36.63 -10.36 -5.61
C PRO A 274 -37.58 -10.44 -6.82
N ASP A 275 -37.07 -10.72 -8.04
CA ASP A 275 -37.90 -10.89 -9.24
C ASP A 275 -38.73 -12.18 -9.25
N GLY A 276 -38.33 -13.20 -8.47
CA GLY A 276 -39.01 -14.49 -8.34
C GLY A 276 -40.01 -14.57 -7.18
N GLN A 277 -40.14 -13.54 -6.35
CA GLN A 277 -41.13 -13.50 -5.27
C GLN A 277 -42.57 -13.33 -5.80
N GLY A 278 -42.74 -12.59 -6.89
CA GLY A 278 -44.03 -12.44 -7.57
C GLY A 278 -44.51 -13.73 -8.23
N ASP A 279 -43.61 -14.45 -8.91
CA ASP A 279 -43.90 -15.74 -9.54
C ASP A 279 -44.19 -16.82 -8.49
N TYR A 280 -43.47 -16.86 -7.36
CA TYR A 280 -43.75 -17.81 -6.28
C TYR A 280 -45.15 -17.61 -5.67
N LEU A 281 -45.61 -16.36 -5.55
CA LEU A 281 -46.96 -16.06 -5.06
C LEU A 281 -48.05 -16.43 -6.10
N ALA A 282 -47.82 -16.17 -7.38
CA ALA A 282 -48.73 -16.58 -8.45
C ALA A 282 -48.84 -18.12 -8.57
N HIS A 283 -47.72 -18.83 -8.37
CA HIS A 283 -47.65 -20.29 -8.53
C HIS A 283 -48.17 -21.08 -7.31
N THR A 284 -48.22 -20.46 -6.13
CA THR A 284 -48.69 -21.10 -4.89
C THR A 284 -50.21 -20.97 -4.70
N PHE A 285 -50.85 -20.00 -5.36
CA PHE A 285 -52.28 -19.73 -5.19
C PHE A 285 -53.15 -20.02 -6.43
N ASP A 286 -52.59 -20.08 -7.65
CA ASP A 286 -53.36 -20.43 -8.86
C ASP A 286 -52.69 -21.56 -9.67
N ASN A 287 -53.27 -22.77 -9.56
CA ASN A 287 -52.83 -23.96 -10.30
C ASN A 287 -53.14 -23.84 -11.80
N ALA A 288 -52.12 -23.59 -12.63
CA ALA A 288 -52.15 -23.97 -14.05
C ALA A 288 -50.75 -24.33 -14.59
N SER A 289 -50.69 -25.50 -15.20
CA SER A 289 -49.57 -26.20 -15.82
C SER A 289 -48.79 -25.42 -16.90
N ALA A 290 -47.48 -25.69 -17.01
CA ALA A 290 -46.84 -26.42 -18.14
C ALA A 290 -45.47 -25.87 -18.63
N SER A 291 -44.53 -26.79 -18.88
CA SER A 291 -43.53 -26.79 -19.97
C SER A 291 -42.16 -26.06 -19.87
N ARG A 292 -41.14 -26.86 -19.51
CA ARG A 292 -39.78 -27.00 -20.15
C ARG A 292 -38.67 -25.92 -19.98
N PRO A 293 -37.39 -26.35 -20.12
CA PRO A 293 -36.22 -25.78 -19.43
C PRO A 293 -35.28 -24.96 -20.33
N GLY A 294 -34.48 -24.08 -19.71
CA GLY A 294 -33.35 -23.44 -20.35
C GLY A 294 -32.48 -22.63 -19.40
N ALA A 295 -31.47 -23.27 -18.79
CA ALA A 295 -30.34 -22.56 -18.18
C ALA A 295 -29.04 -23.27 -18.57
N LEU A 296 -28.21 -22.49 -19.26
CA LEU A 296 -26.92 -22.82 -19.84
C LEU A 296 -25.91 -23.22 -18.75
N ARG A 297 -25.27 -24.37 -18.95
CA ARG A 297 -24.01 -24.72 -18.29
C ARG A 297 -22.89 -23.82 -18.82
N PRO A 298 -21.88 -23.48 -18.00
CA PRO A 298 -20.65 -22.87 -18.51
C PRO A 298 -20.02 -23.81 -19.53
N GLY A 299 -19.89 -23.33 -20.76
CA GLY A 299 -19.24 -24.04 -21.83
C GLY A 299 -17.79 -24.31 -21.47
N THR A 300 -17.45 -25.59 -21.33
CA THR A 300 -16.08 -26.09 -21.50
C THR A 300 -15.70 -25.87 -22.96
N GLY A 301 -15.23 -24.66 -23.26
CA GLY A 301 -14.67 -24.30 -24.55
C GLY A 301 -13.41 -25.12 -24.79
N SER A 302 -13.52 -26.05 -25.74
CA SER A 302 -12.40 -26.71 -26.41
C SER A 302 -11.53 -25.64 -27.08
N GLY A 303 -10.52 -25.17 -26.36
CA GLY A 303 -9.40 -24.41 -26.90
C GLY A 303 -8.28 -25.37 -27.24
N SER A 304 -7.82 -25.34 -28.48
CA SER A 304 -6.73 -26.15 -29.01
C SER A 304 -5.51 -26.18 -28.08
N LYS A 305 -5.15 -27.38 -27.64
CA LYS A 305 -3.93 -27.67 -26.88
C LYS A 305 -2.69 -27.30 -27.71
N ALA A 306 -2.10 -26.14 -27.45
CA ALA A 306 -0.65 -26.02 -27.52
C ALA A 306 -0.12 -26.68 -26.23
N GLY A 307 0.36 -27.90 -26.35
CA GLY A 307 0.73 -28.72 -25.19
C GLY A 307 1.89 -28.12 -24.39
N PRO A 308 1.90 -28.25 -23.05
CA PRO A 308 3.12 -28.11 -22.29
C PRO A 308 4.09 -29.19 -22.75
N GLY A 309 5.34 -28.80 -23.04
CA GLY A 309 6.39 -29.76 -23.39
C GLY A 309 6.45 -30.86 -22.34
N THR A 310 6.42 -32.11 -22.79
CA THR A 310 6.40 -33.34 -21.97
C THR A 310 7.72 -33.63 -21.25
N GLY A 311 8.49 -32.60 -20.89
CA GLY A 311 9.69 -32.77 -20.08
C GLY A 311 9.27 -33.12 -18.65
N THR A 312 9.78 -34.22 -18.10
CA THR A 312 9.73 -34.48 -16.67
C THR A 312 10.36 -33.29 -15.95
N ALA A 313 9.61 -32.61 -15.08
CA ALA A 313 10.12 -31.50 -14.29
C ALA A 313 11.39 -31.97 -13.55
N ILE A 314 12.50 -31.27 -13.78
CA ILE A 314 13.76 -31.54 -13.09
C ILE A 314 13.86 -30.64 -11.86
N ALA A 315 14.75 -30.96 -10.92
CA ALA A 315 15.07 -30.03 -9.84
C ALA A 315 15.76 -28.78 -10.41
N PRO A 316 15.48 -27.56 -9.89
CA PRO A 316 16.22 -26.36 -10.25
C PRO A 316 17.73 -26.54 -10.02
N VAL A 317 18.54 -26.13 -11.00
CA VAL A 317 20.00 -26.18 -10.93
C VAL A 317 20.52 -24.76 -10.77
N GLN A 318 21.27 -24.53 -9.69
CA GLN A 318 21.84 -23.21 -9.40
C GLN A 318 22.77 -22.73 -10.53
N MET A 319 22.56 -21.50 -11.00
CA MET A 319 23.45 -20.87 -11.97
C MET A 319 24.80 -20.48 -11.36
N THR A 320 25.86 -20.51 -12.18
CA THR A 320 27.12 -19.83 -11.86
C THR A 320 27.02 -18.33 -12.20
N ALA A 321 27.90 -17.50 -11.63
CA ALA A 321 27.94 -16.07 -11.93
C ALA A 321 28.14 -15.77 -13.44
N ASP A 322 28.92 -16.60 -14.14
CA ASP A 322 29.09 -16.49 -15.60
C ASP A 322 27.80 -16.80 -16.36
N GLN A 323 27.02 -17.78 -15.90
CA GLN A 323 25.72 -18.12 -16.47
C GLN A 323 24.69 -17.01 -16.21
N GLU A 324 24.68 -16.43 -15.01
CA GLU A 324 23.83 -15.28 -14.66
C GLU A 324 24.10 -14.08 -15.58
N LYS A 325 25.37 -13.75 -15.78
CA LYS A 325 25.80 -12.67 -16.69
C LYS A 325 25.41 -12.96 -18.13
N ALA A 326 25.73 -14.16 -18.64
CA ALA A 326 25.43 -14.55 -20.02
C ALA A 326 23.93 -14.54 -20.32
N LEU A 327 23.11 -14.99 -19.36
CA LEU A 327 21.65 -14.95 -19.48
C LEU A 327 21.13 -13.51 -19.57
N GLY A 328 21.64 -12.62 -18.71
CA GLY A 328 21.31 -11.20 -18.71
C GLY A 328 21.57 -10.53 -20.06
N GLU A 329 22.81 -10.68 -20.57
CA GLU A 329 23.24 -10.10 -21.86
C GLU A 329 22.46 -10.65 -23.07
N ARG A 330 22.01 -11.91 -22.99
CA ARG A 330 21.21 -12.55 -24.05
C ARG A 330 19.75 -12.03 -24.06
N LEU A 331 19.17 -11.75 -22.89
CA LEU A 331 17.80 -11.26 -22.77
C LEU A 331 17.66 -9.78 -23.16
N ILE A 332 18.59 -8.93 -22.70
CA ILE A 332 18.57 -7.51 -23.01
C ILE A 332 19.99 -6.92 -23.02
N ARG A 333 20.27 -6.07 -24.00
CA ARG A 333 21.52 -5.31 -24.09
C ARG A 333 21.31 -4.00 -24.85
N MET A 334 22.29 -3.10 -24.76
CA MET A 334 22.28 -1.86 -25.54
C MET A 334 22.99 -2.07 -26.88
N GLU A 335 22.31 -1.77 -28.00
CA GLU A 335 22.91 -1.67 -29.33
C GLU A 335 22.54 -0.34 -29.98
N LYS A 336 23.53 0.40 -30.47
CA LYS A 336 23.34 1.72 -31.12
C LYS A 336 22.47 2.68 -30.27
N GLY A 337 22.65 2.64 -28.95
CA GLY A 337 21.92 3.49 -28.00
C GLY A 337 20.47 3.06 -27.72
N LYS A 338 20.05 1.85 -28.13
CA LYS A 338 18.72 1.31 -27.88
C LYS A 338 18.77 -0.06 -27.20
N PRO A 339 17.84 -0.37 -26.29
CA PRO A 339 17.65 -1.73 -25.81
C PRO A 339 17.27 -2.68 -26.95
N VAL A 340 17.94 -3.82 -27.04
CA VAL A 340 17.65 -4.93 -27.96
C VAL A 340 17.67 -6.26 -27.21
N GLY A 341 17.09 -7.31 -27.80
CA GLY A 341 16.96 -8.64 -27.19
C GLY A 341 15.49 -9.04 -27.01
N ASP A 342 15.25 -10.29 -26.62
CA ASP A 342 13.89 -10.84 -26.48
C ASP A 342 13.06 -10.04 -25.45
N LEU A 343 13.69 -9.57 -24.37
CA LEU A 343 13.01 -8.78 -23.34
C LEU A 343 12.60 -7.40 -23.87
N ALA A 344 13.47 -6.72 -24.64
CA ALA A 344 13.12 -5.46 -25.29
C ALA A 344 12.02 -5.64 -26.35
N GLU A 345 12.04 -6.74 -27.10
CA GLU A 345 10.98 -7.10 -28.07
C GLU A 345 9.63 -7.26 -27.38
N VAL A 346 9.57 -8.00 -26.26
CA VAL A 346 8.33 -8.19 -25.48
C VAL A 346 7.83 -6.87 -24.89
N MET A 347 8.70 -6.10 -24.24
CA MET A 347 8.33 -4.81 -23.62
C MET A 347 7.75 -3.84 -24.66
N SER A 348 8.32 -3.81 -25.86
CA SER A 348 7.87 -2.91 -26.95
C SER A 348 6.45 -3.17 -27.46
N GLN A 349 5.79 -4.26 -27.03
CA GLN A 349 4.42 -4.59 -27.45
C GLN A 349 3.34 -3.84 -26.67
N THR A 350 3.70 -3.14 -25.59
CA THR A 350 2.75 -2.39 -24.73
C THR A 350 3.21 -0.96 -24.53
N GLU A 351 2.29 -0.07 -24.17
CA GLU A 351 2.63 1.34 -23.95
C GLU A 351 3.52 1.53 -22.71
N ALA A 352 3.28 0.76 -21.65
CA ALA A 352 4.14 0.76 -20.46
C ALA A 352 5.56 0.27 -20.80
N GLY A 353 5.69 -0.85 -21.50
CA GLY A 353 7.01 -1.37 -21.86
C GLY A 353 7.74 -0.54 -22.92
N LYS A 354 7.03 0.12 -23.86
CA LYS A 354 7.64 1.11 -24.77
C LYS A 354 8.23 2.28 -24.00
N ARG A 355 7.51 2.84 -23.02
CA ARG A 355 8.06 3.90 -22.15
C ARG A 355 9.33 3.45 -21.44
N THR A 356 9.38 2.21 -20.95
CA THR A 356 10.60 1.62 -20.38
C THR A 356 11.74 1.56 -21.40
N VAL A 357 11.49 1.11 -22.63
CA VAL A 357 12.52 1.06 -23.68
C VAL A 357 12.99 2.47 -24.07
N ASP A 358 12.07 3.41 -24.25
CA ASP A 358 12.36 4.79 -24.63
C ASP A 358 13.15 5.52 -23.54
N PHE A 359 12.89 5.24 -22.26
CA PHE A 359 13.63 5.79 -21.13
C PHE A 359 15.15 5.58 -21.24
N TYR A 360 15.59 4.37 -21.62
CA TYR A 360 17.00 4.04 -21.79
C TYR A 360 17.68 4.72 -22.99
N SER A 361 16.90 5.31 -23.89
CA SER A 361 17.38 6.09 -25.04
C SER A 361 17.15 7.60 -24.89
N ASP A 362 16.54 8.05 -23.80
CA ASP A 362 16.19 9.45 -23.60
C ASP A 362 17.46 10.32 -23.33
N PRO A 363 17.78 11.28 -24.23
CA PRO A 363 18.94 12.15 -24.05
C PRO A 363 18.85 13.04 -22.80
N LYS A 364 17.65 13.28 -22.27
CA LYS A 364 17.42 14.06 -21.05
C LYS A 364 18.12 13.45 -19.84
N TYR A 365 18.12 12.12 -19.73
CA TYR A 365 18.70 11.41 -18.60
C TYR A 365 20.13 10.90 -18.88
N ALA A 366 20.50 10.79 -20.17
CA ALA A 366 21.82 10.34 -20.59
C ALA A 366 22.96 11.19 -20.02
N LYS A 367 22.77 12.52 -19.95
CA LYS A 367 23.78 13.44 -19.40
C LYS A 367 24.13 13.17 -17.93
N ALA A 368 23.15 12.71 -17.14
CA ALA A 368 23.35 12.36 -15.73
C ALA A 368 23.73 10.87 -15.54
N GLY A 369 23.74 10.08 -16.63
CA GLY A 369 23.93 8.63 -16.61
C GLY A 369 22.88 7.91 -15.78
N SER A 370 21.71 8.51 -15.55
CA SER A 370 20.66 7.94 -14.68
C SER A 370 19.76 6.95 -15.40
N ASN A 371 19.77 6.94 -16.74
CA ASN A 371 19.10 5.96 -17.59
C ASN A 371 20.08 4.96 -18.23
N LYS A 372 21.21 4.64 -17.59
CA LYS A 372 22.07 3.55 -18.07
C LYS A 372 21.32 2.22 -17.86
N LEU A 373 21.14 1.43 -18.92
CA LEU A 373 20.67 0.05 -18.78
C LEU A 373 21.82 -0.80 -18.24
N ASP A 374 21.62 -1.33 -17.04
CA ASP A 374 22.47 -2.35 -16.44
C ASP A 374 21.52 -3.41 -15.86
N PHE A 375 21.57 -4.62 -16.42
CA PHE A 375 20.62 -5.70 -16.12
C PHE A 375 21.39 -6.99 -15.86
N ALA A 376 21.07 -7.66 -14.75
CA ALA A 376 21.72 -8.91 -14.38
C ALA A 376 20.76 -9.88 -13.68
N PHE A 377 21.13 -11.17 -13.70
CA PHE A 377 20.61 -12.13 -12.73
C PHE A 377 21.55 -12.17 -11.52
N THR A 378 21.00 -12.33 -10.33
CA THR A 378 21.78 -12.52 -9.10
C THR A 378 20.93 -13.24 -8.09
N ARG A 379 21.47 -14.29 -7.46
CA ARG A 379 20.75 -14.98 -6.39
C ARG A 379 20.61 -14.08 -5.16
N GLU A 380 19.38 -13.81 -4.76
CA GLU A 380 19.03 -13.04 -3.57
C GLU A 380 17.78 -13.65 -2.91
N PRO A 381 17.91 -14.32 -1.75
CA PRO A 381 16.77 -15.01 -1.14
C PRO A 381 15.61 -14.07 -0.79
N GLY A 382 14.39 -14.47 -1.17
CA GLY A 382 13.17 -13.77 -0.77
C GLY A 382 12.79 -12.56 -1.62
N VAL A 383 13.50 -12.27 -2.71
CA VAL A 383 13.11 -11.25 -3.69
C VAL A 383 12.90 -11.86 -5.07
N PHE A 384 12.02 -11.25 -5.87
CA PHE A 384 11.82 -11.64 -7.27
C PHE A 384 12.73 -10.84 -8.21
N GLY A 385 12.85 -9.54 -7.94
CA GLY A 385 13.76 -8.61 -8.59
C GLY A 385 13.85 -7.33 -7.75
N TYR A 386 14.83 -6.49 -8.07
CA TYR A 386 15.03 -5.19 -7.43
C TYR A 386 15.87 -4.24 -8.28
N TRP A 387 15.62 -2.94 -8.13
CA TRP A 387 16.50 -1.87 -8.54
C TRP A 387 17.50 -1.51 -7.44
N ASP A 388 18.79 -1.59 -7.73
CA ASP A 388 19.85 -1.06 -6.87
C ASP A 388 20.21 0.37 -7.32
N PRO A 389 19.79 1.42 -6.58
CA PRO A 389 20.04 2.80 -6.97
C PRO A 389 21.52 3.19 -6.88
N ASP A 390 22.32 2.50 -6.07
CA ASP A 390 23.72 2.81 -5.83
C ASP A 390 24.61 2.22 -6.93
N ALA A 391 24.41 0.94 -7.24
CA ALA A 391 25.09 0.28 -8.36
C ALA A 391 24.45 0.63 -9.72
N ARG A 392 23.27 1.26 -9.70
CA ARG A 392 22.46 1.59 -10.88
C ARG A 392 22.19 0.37 -11.77
N VAL A 393 21.77 -0.73 -11.15
CA VAL A 393 21.53 -2.02 -11.81
C VAL A 393 20.17 -2.60 -11.43
N ILE A 394 19.47 -3.13 -12.43
CA ILE A 394 18.27 -3.95 -12.22
C ILE A 394 18.70 -5.40 -12.10
N ARG A 395 18.27 -6.06 -11.02
CA ARG A 395 18.57 -7.47 -10.77
C ARG A 395 17.30 -8.28 -10.72
N ILE A 396 17.31 -9.44 -11.37
CA ILE A 396 16.28 -10.47 -11.23
C ILE A 396 16.88 -11.63 -10.44
N ASN A 397 16.14 -12.19 -9.49
CA ASN A 397 16.63 -13.32 -8.73
C ASN A 397 16.84 -14.52 -9.67
N SER A 398 18.06 -15.06 -9.67
CA SER A 398 18.48 -16.22 -10.47
C SER A 398 17.54 -17.41 -10.32
N GLU A 399 17.00 -17.64 -9.11
CA GLU A 399 16.05 -18.71 -8.82
C GLU A 399 14.80 -18.65 -9.72
N VAL A 400 14.39 -17.44 -10.15
CA VAL A 400 13.26 -17.26 -11.07
C VAL A 400 13.54 -17.92 -12.42
N ALA A 401 14.73 -17.74 -12.99
CA ALA A 401 15.11 -18.35 -14.26
C ALA A 401 15.37 -19.86 -14.12
N GLU A 402 15.95 -20.29 -13.00
CA GLU A 402 16.21 -21.69 -12.70
C GLU A 402 14.91 -22.49 -12.54
N GLU A 403 13.94 -21.98 -11.79
CA GLU A 403 12.61 -22.58 -11.65
C GLU A 403 11.86 -22.61 -12.99
N PHE A 404 11.96 -21.54 -13.77
CA PHE A 404 11.35 -21.48 -15.09
C PHE A 404 11.91 -22.55 -16.03
N ALA A 405 13.23 -22.70 -16.08
CA ALA A 405 13.90 -23.75 -16.86
C ALA A 405 13.51 -25.15 -16.35
N ALA A 406 13.51 -25.35 -15.03
CA ALA A 406 13.18 -26.62 -14.40
C ALA A 406 11.75 -27.11 -14.73
N ARG A 407 10.77 -26.19 -14.74
CA ARG A 407 9.38 -26.49 -15.16
C ARG A 407 9.27 -26.92 -16.62
N ARG A 408 10.26 -26.58 -17.45
CA ARG A 408 10.38 -27.00 -18.85
C ARG A 408 11.24 -28.26 -19.03
N GLY A 409 11.72 -28.86 -17.94
CA GLY A 409 12.65 -29.98 -17.99
C GLY A 409 14.03 -29.61 -18.56
N GLN A 410 14.43 -28.35 -18.44
CA GLN A 410 15.68 -27.79 -18.98
C GLN A 410 16.55 -27.22 -17.84
N THR A 411 17.87 -27.23 -18.00
CA THR A 411 18.77 -26.35 -17.23
C THR A 411 18.81 -24.96 -17.87
N VAL A 412 19.27 -23.93 -17.15
CA VAL A 412 19.39 -22.59 -17.75
C VAL A 412 20.32 -22.56 -18.98
N PRO A 413 21.49 -23.23 -18.99
CA PRO A 413 22.29 -23.35 -20.22
C PRO A 413 21.52 -23.95 -21.40
N GLN A 414 20.69 -24.98 -21.16
CA GLN A 414 19.85 -25.55 -22.21
C GLN A 414 18.75 -24.57 -22.66
N LEU A 415 18.14 -23.85 -21.72
CA LEU A 415 17.14 -22.82 -22.00
C LEU A 415 17.74 -21.71 -22.87
N MET A 416 18.98 -21.28 -22.61
CA MET A 416 19.64 -20.26 -23.42
C MET A 416 19.72 -20.66 -24.89
N GLU A 417 19.95 -21.92 -25.22
CA GLU A 417 19.95 -22.40 -26.61
C GLU A 417 18.55 -22.64 -27.22
N ASP A 418 17.51 -22.67 -26.40
CA ASP A 418 16.11 -22.72 -26.83
C ASP A 418 15.57 -21.30 -27.10
N LYS A 419 15.56 -20.87 -28.37
CA LYS A 419 15.03 -19.56 -28.76
C LYS A 419 13.58 -19.33 -28.32
N ALA A 420 12.72 -20.35 -28.36
CA ALA A 420 11.34 -20.22 -27.91
C ALA A 420 11.27 -20.13 -26.37
N GLY A 421 12.11 -20.90 -25.68
CA GLY A 421 12.30 -20.84 -24.24
C GLY A 421 12.78 -19.47 -23.76
N MET A 422 13.75 -18.85 -24.45
CA MET A 422 14.24 -17.51 -24.13
C MET A 422 13.16 -16.44 -24.30
N LYS A 423 12.37 -16.50 -25.38
CA LYS A 423 11.21 -15.60 -25.55
C LYS A 423 10.16 -15.80 -24.47
N ALA A 424 9.91 -17.04 -24.06
CA ALA A 424 8.97 -17.34 -22.99
C ALA A 424 9.49 -16.87 -21.62
N LEU A 425 10.79 -16.98 -21.34
CA LEU A 425 11.41 -16.42 -20.14
C LEU A 425 11.33 -14.89 -20.15
N ALA A 426 11.64 -14.27 -21.28
CA ALA A 426 11.52 -12.82 -21.46
C ALA A 426 10.10 -12.33 -21.15
N LEU A 427 9.08 -13.04 -21.63
CA LEU A 427 7.68 -12.76 -21.29
C LEU A 427 7.39 -12.95 -19.80
N TYR A 428 7.88 -14.03 -19.21
CA TYR A 428 7.64 -14.35 -17.81
C TYR A 428 8.18 -13.28 -16.86
N ILE A 429 9.35 -12.68 -17.17
CA ILE A 429 10.01 -11.68 -16.33
C ILE A 429 9.73 -10.22 -16.76
N SER A 430 9.09 -9.99 -17.91
CA SER A 430 8.90 -8.63 -18.43
C SER A 430 8.11 -7.70 -17.49
N PRO A 431 7.10 -8.14 -16.71
CA PRO A 431 6.46 -7.25 -15.74
C PRO A 431 7.42 -6.79 -14.65
N THR A 432 8.34 -7.66 -14.20
CA THR A 432 9.37 -7.27 -13.23
C THR A 432 10.34 -6.27 -13.84
N MET A 433 10.79 -6.48 -15.08
CA MET A 433 11.66 -5.51 -15.75
C MET A 433 10.98 -4.13 -15.86
N VAL A 434 9.69 -4.08 -16.23
CA VAL A 434 8.92 -2.83 -16.28
C VAL A 434 8.80 -2.19 -14.89
N HIS A 435 8.57 -2.99 -13.84
CA HIS A 435 8.51 -2.53 -12.45
C HIS A 435 9.82 -1.89 -11.99
N GLU A 436 10.95 -2.61 -12.10
CA GLU A 436 12.24 -2.13 -11.63
C GLU A 436 12.78 -0.96 -12.48
N ALA A 437 12.51 -0.97 -13.78
CA ALA A 437 12.86 0.15 -14.65
C ALA A 437 12.06 1.41 -14.31
N GLU A 438 10.84 1.27 -13.80
CA GLU A 438 10.07 2.42 -13.32
C GLU A 438 10.68 3.01 -12.04
N HIS A 439 11.22 2.19 -11.13
CA HIS A 439 12.02 2.71 -10.00
C HIS A 439 13.25 3.48 -10.47
N GLN A 440 13.98 2.95 -11.46
CA GLN A 440 15.10 3.67 -12.07
C GLN A 440 14.65 4.98 -12.73
N ASN A 441 13.54 4.98 -13.45
CA ASN A 441 12.95 6.17 -14.08
C ASN A 441 12.55 7.23 -13.05
N GLN A 442 11.97 6.83 -11.92
CA GLN A 442 11.68 7.72 -10.80
C GLN A 442 12.96 8.35 -10.23
N THR A 443 14.02 7.56 -10.03
CA THR A 443 15.34 8.07 -9.61
C THR A 443 15.89 9.06 -10.64
N ALA A 444 15.81 8.75 -11.93
CA ALA A 444 16.32 9.61 -13.00
C ALA A 444 15.56 10.93 -13.11
N ARG A 445 14.22 10.90 -12.98
CA ARG A 445 13.37 12.09 -12.93
C ARG A 445 13.70 12.96 -11.73
N ALA A 446 13.92 12.34 -10.58
CA ALA A 446 14.30 13.05 -9.36
C ALA A 446 15.68 13.75 -9.52
N ILE A 447 16.70 13.05 -10.02
CA ILE A 447 18.01 13.64 -10.29
C ILE A 447 17.91 14.79 -11.29
N ALA A 448 17.18 14.61 -12.39
CA ALA A 448 16.99 15.64 -13.42
C ALA A 448 16.27 16.89 -12.88
N ALA A 449 15.41 16.71 -11.87
CA ALA A 449 14.74 17.80 -11.19
C ALA A 449 15.57 18.46 -10.08
N GLY A 450 16.78 17.95 -9.78
CA GLY A 450 17.60 18.42 -8.65
C GLY A 450 17.08 17.95 -7.30
N THR A 451 16.33 16.84 -7.26
CA THR A 451 15.62 16.32 -6.09
C THR A 451 16.22 14.99 -5.63
N ASP A 452 17.52 14.97 -5.34
CA ASP A 452 18.21 13.75 -4.91
C ASP A 452 17.92 13.43 -3.44
N TYR A 453 16.95 12.53 -3.21
CA TYR A 453 16.52 12.05 -1.89
C TYR A 453 17.69 11.68 -0.98
N LYS A 454 18.70 10.97 -1.50
CA LYS A 454 19.85 10.49 -0.69
C LYS A 454 20.69 11.64 -0.15
N LYS A 455 20.78 12.75 -0.89
CA LYS A 455 21.54 13.93 -0.49
C LYS A 455 20.89 14.70 0.67
N PHE A 456 19.56 14.78 0.71
CA PHE A 456 18.86 15.63 1.69
C PHE A 456 18.14 14.87 2.80
N SER A 457 18.10 13.54 2.75
CA SER A 457 17.44 12.74 3.77
C SER A 457 18.27 12.52 5.04
N SER A 458 19.53 12.97 5.10
CA SER A 458 20.46 12.69 6.22
C SER A 458 20.55 11.19 6.56
N GLY A 459 20.40 10.32 5.56
CA GLY A 459 20.36 8.86 5.73
C GLY A 459 18.97 8.26 6.00
N SER A 460 17.90 9.07 6.02
CA SER A 460 16.52 8.58 6.08
C SER A 460 16.08 7.95 4.76
N SER A 461 15.19 6.95 4.83
CA SER A 461 14.51 6.38 3.68
C SER A 461 13.61 7.42 3.00
N ASP A 462 13.46 7.31 1.68
CA ASP A 462 12.57 8.13 0.87
C ASP A 462 11.13 8.12 1.43
N PRO A 463 10.56 9.29 1.81
CA PRO A 463 9.23 9.37 2.44
C PRO A 463 8.10 8.95 1.49
N TYR A 464 8.35 8.86 0.19
CA TYR A 464 7.35 8.51 -0.82
C TYR A 464 7.53 7.11 -1.40
N THR A 465 8.32 6.25 -0.74
CA THR A 465 8.61 4.88 -1.20
C THR A 465 7.32 4.12 -1.55
N ARG A 466 6.28 4.16 -0.72
CA ARG A 466 5.02 3.44 -1.02
C ARG A 466 4.30 3.95 -2.27
N ALA A 467 4.33 5.26 -2.53
CA ALA A 467 3.75 5.83 -3.75
C ALA A 467 4.51 5.37 -5.00
N LYS A 468 5.85 5.34 -4.89
CA LYS A 468 6.75 4.85 -5.93
C LYS A 468 6.53 3.37 -6.24
N GLU A 469 6.41 2.53 -5.21
CA GLU A 469 6.05 1.12 -5.33
C GLU A 469 4.68 0.92 -6.00
N ASN A 470 3.68 1.73 -5.64
CA ASN A 470 2.36 1.65 -6.25
C ASN A 470 2.38 2.00 -7.74
N LEU A 471 3.17 3.01 -8.13
CA LEU A 471 3.38 3.35 -9.54
C LEU A 471 4.05 2.19 -10.29
N SER A 472 5.15 1.65 -9.76
CA SER A 472 5.88 0.53 -10.38
C SER A 472 4.99 -0.71 -10.52
N ASN A 473 4.20 -1.05 -9.50
CA ASN A 473 3.20 -2.13 -9.57
C ASN A 473 2.09 -1.84 -10.58
N THR A 474 1.69 -0.58 -10.73
CA THR A 474 0.69 -0.16 -11.71
C THR A 474 1.22 -0.29 -13.14
N GLU A 475 2.45 0.12 -13.41
CA GLU A 475 3.05 0.01 -14.75
C GLU A 475 3.30 -1.45 -15.16
N SER A 476 3.73 -2.30 -14.22
CA SER A 476 3.86 -3.75 -14.50
C SER A 476 2.51 -4.42 -14.75
N ALA A 477 1.47 -4.07 -14.00
CA ALA A 477 0.09 -4.52 -14.24
C ALA A 477 -0.41 -4.06 -15.62
N LYS A 478 -0.25 -2.77 -15.96
CA LYS A 478 -0.61 -2.22 -17.29
C LYS A 478 0.11 -2.97 -18.41
N HIS A 479 1.40 -3.25 -18.26
CA HIS A 479 2.16 -4.02 -19.23
C HIS A 479 1.54 -5.41 -19.43
N MET A 480 1.33 -6.18 -18.37
CA MET A 480 0.77 -7.53 -18.49
C MET A 480 -0.63 -7.55 -19.11
N ILE A 481 -1.54 -6.68 -18.65
CA ILE A 481 -2.93 -6.60 -19.13
C ILE A 481 -2.96 -6.26 -20.62
N GLU A 482 -2.22 -5.22 -21.02
CA GLU A 482 -2.18 -4.81 -22.42
C GLU A 482 -1.54 -5.88 -23.30
N TYR A 483 -0.45 -6.50 -22.84
CA TYR A 483 0.20 -7.58 -23.58
C TYR A 483 -0.78 -8.72 -23.84
N CYS A 484 -1.46 -9.20 -22.80
CA CYS A 484 -2.41 -10.31 -22.95
C CYS A 484 -3.65 -9.92 -23.75
N SER A 485 -4.13 -8.67 -23.66
CA SER A 485 -5.23 -8.21 -24.52
C SER A 485 -4.90 -8.32 -26.02
N LYS A 486 -3.62 -8.18 -26.39
CA LYS A 486 -3.13 -8.29 -27.77
C LYS A 486 -2.74 -9.71 -28.16
N ASN A 487 -2.36 -10.55 -27.19
CA ASN A 487 -1.69 -11.83 -27.41
C ASN A 487 -2.43 -13.02 -26.76
N GLY A 488 -3.75 -13.13 -26.93
CA GLY A 488 -4.51 -14.34 -26.54
C GLY A 488 -5.48 -14.17 -25.36
N GLY A 489 -5.77 -12.93 -24.94
CA GLY A 489 -6.76 -12.62 -23.92
C GLY A 489 -6.43 -13.22 -22.56
N ALA A 490 -7.45 -13.63 -21.80
CA ALA A 490 -7.28 -14.17 -20.45
C ALA A 490 -6.37 -15.42 -20.40
N GLY A 491 -6.35 -16.25 -21.46
CA GLY A 491 -5.49 -17.44 -21.51
C GLY A 491 -3.99 -17.13 -21.49
N CYS A 492 -3.59 -15.91 -21.88
CA CYS A 492 -2.21 -15.47 -21.84
C CYS A 492 -1.66 -15.27 -20.41
N TYR A 493 -2.52 -15.12 -19.39
CA TYR A 493 -2.10 -14.89 -18.01
C TYR A 493 -1.29 -16.06 -17.44
N ALA A 494 -1.54 -17.28 -17.93
CA ALA A 494 -0.82 -18.48 -17.55
C ALA A 494 0.69 -18.46 -17.91
N ASN A 495 1.12 -17.52 -18.75
CA ASN A 495 2.52 -17.35 -19.14
C ASN A 495 3.31 -16.44 -18.17
N PHE A 496 2.67 -15.89 -17.15
CA PHE A 496 3.30 -14.99 -16.18
C PHE A 496 3.39 -15.61 -14.79
N HIS A 497 4.25 -15.02 -13.94
CA HIS A 497 4.32 -15.40 -12.53
C HIS A 497 3.02 -15.03 -11.79
N ALA A 498 2.58 -15.88 -10.86
CA ALA A 498 1.31 -15.73 -10.14
C ALA A 498 1.18 -14.40 -9.38
N MET A 499 2.29 -13.86 -8.86
CA MET A 499 2.29 -12.54 -8.20
C MET A 499 1.87 -11.42 -9.16
N HIS A 500 2.32 -11.46 -10.42
CA HIS A 500 2.00 -10.44 -11.42
C HIS A 500 0.56 -10.59 -11.91
N VAL A 501 0.07 -11.82 -11.99
CA VAL A 501 -1.34 -12.12 -12.24
C VAL A 501 -2.23 -11.51 -11.16
N ASP A 502 -1.94 -11.76 -9.88
CA ASP A 502 -2.72 -11.19 -8.76
C ASP A 502 -2.68 -9.66 -8.77
N ASN A 503 -1.50 -9.06 -9.00
CA ASN A 503 -1.39 -7.61 -9.18
C ASN A 503 -2.29 -7.08 -10.31
N ALA A 504 -2.22 -7.69 -11.49
CA ALA A 504 -3.01 -7.28 -12.66
C ALA A 504 -4.52 -7.40 -12.39
N GLU A 505 -4.96 -8.47 -11.73
CA GLU A 505 -6.35 -8.69 -11.36
C GLU A 505 -6.84 -7.66 -10.34
N LYS A 506 -6.08 -7.41 -9.27
CA LYS A 506 -6.43 -6.38 -8.27
C LYS A 506 -6.45 -4.99 -8.87
N PHE A 507 -5.50 -4.66 -9.73
CA PHE A 507 -5.49 -3.41 -10.47
C PHE A 507 -6.76 -3.24 -11.33
N MET A 508 -7.21 -4.29 -12.04
CA MET A 508 -8.45 -4.20 -12.81
C MET A 508 -9.68 -4.04 -11.91
N GLN A 509 -9.72 -4.72 -10.76
CA GLN A 509 -10.82 -4.66 -9.78
C GLN A 509 -11.00 -3.26 -9.17
N GLY A 510 -9.93 -2.63 -8.68
CA GLY A 510 -10.05 -1.36 -7.94
C GLY A 510 -8.98 -0.31 -8.25
N GLY A 511 -8.13 -0.53 -9.26
CA GLY A 511 -7.10 0.43 -9.68
C GLY A 511 -5.93 0.51 -8.71
N VAL A 512 -5.30 1.69 -8.69
CA VAL A 512 -4.13 1.96 -7.84
C VAL A 512 -4.45 1.72 -6.37
N GLU A 513 -5.65 2.08 -5.91
CA GLU A 513 -6.08 1.87 -4.52
C GLU A 513 -6.14 0.38 -4.13
N ALA A 514 -6.62 -0.50 -5.02
CA ALA A 514 -6.67 -1.93 -4.73
C ALA A 514 -5.28 -2.56 -4.69
N LEU A 515 -4.37 -2.11 -5.56
CA LEU A 515 -2.95 -2.49 -5.48
C LEU A 515 -2.31 -2.01 -4.17
N ASP A 516 -2.54 -0.75 -3.80
CA ASP A 516 -2.02 -0.19 -2.56
C ASP A 516 -2.50 -0.98 -1.34
N THR A 517 -3.79 -1.33 -1.31
CA THR A 517 -4.39 -2.13 -0.24
C THR A 517 -3.79 -3.54 -0.18
N LEU A 518 -3.60 -4.19 -1.34
CA LEU A 518 -2.95 -5.49 -1.44
C LEU A 518 -1.52 -5.46 -0.89
N LYS A 519 -0.77 -4.39 -1.18
CA LYS A 519 0.65 -4.29 -0.86
C LYS A 519 0.95 -3.65 0.50
N ALA A 520 0.03 -2.89 1.08
CA ALA A 520 0.21 -2.22 2.37
C ALA A 520 0.74 -3.15 3.49
N PRO A 521 0.28 -4.42 3.62
CA PRO A 521 0.82 -5.35 4.61
C PRO A 521 2.33 -5.63 4.47
N LEU A 522 2.87 -5.60 3.24
CA LEU A 522 4.29 -5.81 2.95
C LEU A 522 5.14 -4.59 3.37
N TYR A 523 4.52 -3.41 3.43
CA TYR A 523 5.19 -2.14 3.72
C TYR A 523 4.78 -1.58 5.08
N ALA A 524 4.61 -2.42 6.09
CA ALA A 524 4.05 -2.00 7.38
C ALA A 524 4.90 -0.96 8.16
N ARG A 525 6.13 -0.66 7.71
CA ARG A 525 7.00 0.40 8.27
C ARG A 525 7.04 1.67 7.41
N ILE A 526 6.49 1.64 6.20
CA ILE A 526 6.51 2.73 5.23
C ILE A 526 5.17 3.44 5.28
N ASP A 527 5.19 4.77 5.31
CA ASP A 527 3.97 5.58 5.29
C ASP A 527 3.32 5.56 3.90
N SER A 528 2.03 5.91 3.84
CA SER A 528 1.40 6.29 2.56
C SER A 528 2.04 7.58 2.02
N PHE A 529 1.67 8.01 0.81
CA PHE A 529 2.13 9.30 0.29
C PHE A 529 1.80 10.47 1.24
N GLU A 530 0.56 10.52 1.71
CA GLU A 530 0.06 11.57 2.60
C GLU A 530 0.67 11.44 4.00
N GLY A 531 0.79 10.22 4.53
CA GLY A 531 1.44 9.98 5.82
C GLY A 531 2.94 10.35 5.80
N GLY A 532 3.63 10.00 4.72
CA GLY A 532 5.04 10.35 4.50
C GLY A 532 5.23 11.86 4.36
N THR A 533 4.34 12.53 3.63
CA THR A 533 4.29 14.00 3.55
C THR A 533 4.07 14.62 4.93
N ALA A 534 3.08 14.15 5.68
CA ALA A 534 2.74 14.66 6.99
C ALA A 534 3.93 14.61 7.95
N ARG A 535 4.58 13.44 7.99
CA ARG A 535 5.78 13.20 8.79
C ARG A 535 6.94 14.10 8.36
N GLU A 536 7.22 14.16 7.06
CA GLU A 536 8.36 14.90 6.51
C GLU A 536 8.28 16.40 6.82
N PHE A 537 7.09 17.00 6.69
CA PHE A 537 6.90 18.41 7.05
C PHE A 537 6.79 18.62 8.56
N LYS A 538 6.27 17.66 9.33
CA LYS A 538 6.28 17.73 10.80
C LYS A 538 7.71 17.75 11.35
N MET A 539 8.58 16.87 10.86
CA MET A 539 10.00 16.86 11.23
C MET A 539 10.74 18.13 10.78
N ALA A 540 10.30 18.74 9.68
CA ALA A 540 10.91 19.96 9.14
C ALA A 540 10.47 21.26 9.85
N GLN A 541 9.48 21.23 10.76
CA GLN A 541 8.94 22.43 11.40
C GLN A 541 10.02 23.28 12.07
N THR A 542 10.99 22.66 12.75
CA THR A 542 12.09 23.39 13.39
C THR A 542 12.92 24.17 12.37
N TYR A 543 13.24 23.57 11.22
CA TYR A 543 13.98 24.28 10.16
C TYR A 543 13.15 25.41 9.55
N ALA A 544 11.84 25.19 9.34
CA ALA A 544 10.95 26.21 8.81
C ALA A 544 10.82 27.43 9.77
N ALA A 545 10.72 27.19 11.07
CA ALA A 545 10.71 28.23 12.10
C ALA A 545 12.04 29.01 12.15
N GLN A 546 13.18 28.31 11.99
CA GLN A 546 14.49 28.96 11.89
C GLN A 546 14.61 29.83 10.65
N VAL A 547 14.15 29.37 9.48
CA VAL A 547 14.10 30.20 8.26
C VAL A 547 13.32 31.49 8.53
N LYS A 548 12.10 31.38 9.04
CA LYS A 548 11.26 32.56 9.33
C LYS A 548 11.93 33.54 10.29
N THR A 549 12.55 33.02 11.35
CA THR A 549 13.27 33.83 12.34
C THR A 549 14.47 34.56 11.71
N LEU A 550 15.28 33.85 10.94
CA LEU A 550 16.46 34.41 10.28
C LEU A 550 16.09 35.39 9.17
N GLU A 551 15.00 35.17 8.43
CA GLU A 551 14.48 36.13 7.44
C GLU A 551 13.91 37.39 8.07
N ALA A 552 13.26 37.27 9.23
CA ALA A 552 12.84 38.44 10.02
C ALA A 552 14.06 39.25 10.51
N LEU A 553 15.12 38.57 10.96
CA LEU A 553 16.37 39.21 11.35
C LEU A 553 17.06 39.87 10.15
N GLN A 554 17.13 39.19 9.00
CA GLN A 554 17.70 39.74 7.77
C GLN A 554 16.98 41.01 7.31
N ARG A 555 15.64 41.05 7.41
CA ARG A 555 14.84 42.22 7.03
C ARG A 555 14.99 43.39 8.01
N SER A 556 15.02 43.10 9.31
CA SER A 556 15.03 44.13 10.37
C SER A 556 16.43 44.64 10.71
N ASN A 557 17.46 43.79 10.61
CA ASN A 557 18.85 44.11 10.96
C ASN A 557 19.85 43.29 10.11
N PRO A 558 19.96 43.55 8.80
CA PRO A 558 20.83 42.77 7.91
C PRO A 558 22.31 42.83 8.30
N SER A 559 22.79 43.97 8.79
CA SER A 559 24.17 44.15 9.24
C SER A 559 24.50 43.44 10.55
N GLY A 560 23.48 43.08 11.34
CA GLY A 560 23.63 42.39 12.62
C GLY A 560 23.69 40.86 12.51
N MET A 561 23.47 40.29 11.32
CA MET A 561 23.58 38.84 11.13
C MET A 561 25.03 38.38 11.16
N THR A 562 25.31 37.34 11.94
CA THR A 562 26.61 36.66 11.90
C THR A 562 26.79 35.89 10.59
N ALA A 563 28.04 35.56 10.25
CA ALA A 563 28.34 34.72 9.08
C ALA A 563 27.64 33.35 9.16
N GLU A 564 27.54 32.79 10.37
CA GLU A 564 26.85 31.52 10.61
C GLU A 564 25.34 31.67 10.37
N GLN A 565 24.69 32.70 10.90
CA GLN A 565 23.26 32.95 10.67
C GLN A 565 22.93 33.15 9.19
N GLN A 566 23.81 33.82 8.44
CA GLN A 566 23.64 33.97 6.99
C GLN A 566 23.80 32.63 6.26
N LYS A 567 24.70 31.77 6.74
CA LYS A 567 24.88 30.42 6.20
C LYS A 567 23.68 29.54 6.52
N ASP A 568 23.26 29.47 7.77
CA ASP A 568 22.07 28.73 8.22
C ASP A 568 20.81 29.15 7.46
N LEU A 569 20.61 30.46 7.25
CA LEU A 569 19.48 30.94 6.46
C LEU A 569 19.51 30.36 5.04
N ARG A 570 20.67 30.37 4.36
CA ARG A 570 20.79 29.80 3.02
C ARG A 570 20.53 28.30 3.02
N ASP A 571 21.17 27.58 3.93
CA ASP A 571 21.11 26.12 4.00
C ASP A 571 19.69 25.63 4.36
N TYR A 572 19.05 26.23 5.35
CA TYR A 572 17.68 25.88 5.75
C TYR A 572 16.65 26.29 4.68
N ARG A 573 16.86 27.42 3.99
CA ARG A 573 15.97 27.82 2.88
C ARG A 573 16.11 26.89 1.69
N GLU A 574 17.32 26.48 1.32
CA GLU A 574 17.55 25.47 0.28
C GLU A 574 16.87 24.15 0.66
N LEU A 575 17.02 23.70 1.92
CA LEU A 575 16.38 22.49 2.42
C LEU A 575 14.85 22.56 2.31
N MET A 576 14.23 23.65 2.77
CA MET A 576 12.77 23.81 2.72
C MET A 576 12.25 23.91 1.29
N ASN A 577 12.89 24.72 0.44
CA ASN A 577 12.52 24.84 -0.99
C ASN A 577 12.58 23.49 -1.69
N THR A 578 13.60 22.69 -1.37
CA THR A 578 13.78 21.33 -1.87
C THR A 578 12.61 20.45 -1.43
N ARG A 579 12.25 20.42 -0.14
CA ARG A 579 11.11 19.64 0.39
C ARG A 579 9.78 20.01 -0.26
N PHE A 580 9.46 21.30 -0.39
CA PHE A 580 8.22 21.76 -1.05
C PHE A 580 8.19 21.38 -2.54
N LYS A 581 9.31 21.54 -3.23
CA LYS A 581 9.44 21.12 -4.64
C LYS A 581 9.21 19.62 -4.78
N TRP A 582 9.78 18.80 -3.90
CA TRP A 582 9.64 17.34 -3.94
C TRP A 582 8.20 16.93 -3.76
N TYR A 583 7.55 17.46 -2.73
CA TYR A 583 6.15 17.17 -2.46
C TYR A 583 5.27 17.56 -3.65
N THR A 584 5.42 18.78 -4.18
CA THR A 584 4.62 19.27 -5.31
C THR A 584 4.80 18.36 -6.53
N MET A 585 6.05 18.02 -6.86
CA MET A 585 6.36 17.16 -8.00
C MET A 585 5.77 15.76 -7.85
N SER A 586 5.97 15.13 -6.69
CA SER A 586 5.43 13.80 -6.39
C SER A 586 3.90 13.80 -6.36
N TYR A 587 3.28 14.86 -5.86
CA TYR A 587 1.83 15.02 -5.87
C TYR A 587 1.28 15.09 -7.30
N GLN A 588 1.85 15.98 -8.12
CA GLN A 588 1.43 16.15 -9.52
C GLN A 588 1.64 14.87 -10.32
N GLU A 589 2.75 14.17 -10.08
CA GLU A 589 3.02 12.86 -10.67
C GLU A 589 1.95 11.83 -10.27
N ASN A 590 1.63 11.71 -8.97
CA ASN A 590 0.59 10.79 -8.50
C ASN A 590 -0.77 11.09 -9.14
N VAL A 591 -1.17 12.37 -9.24
CA VAL A 591 -2.44 12.76 -9.90
C VAL A 591 -2.47 12.34 -11.37
N VAL A 592 -1.39 12.57 -12.11
CA VAL A 592 -1.27 12.15 -13.51
C VAL A 592 -1.31 10.63 -13.64
N ASN A 593 -0.64 9.92 -12.74
CA ASN A 593 -0.58 8.47 -12.73
C ASN A 593 -1.93 7.82 -12.40
N ASP A 594 -2.67 8.37 -11.44
CA ASP A 594 -4.03 7.93 -11.09
C ASP A 594 -5.00 8.14 -12.24
N ALA A 595 -4.95 9.31 -12.89
CA ALA A 595 -5.75 9.59 -14.09
C ALA A 595 -5.41 8.63 -15.24
N SER A 596 -4.11 8.38 -15.47
CA SER A 596 -3.61 7.42 -16.46
C SER A 596 -4.06 5.99 -16.16
N ALA A 597 -4.01 5.57 -14.88
CA ALA A 597 -4.46 4.26 -14.43
C ALA A 597 -5.97 4.08 -14.64
N LEU A 598 -6.78 5.09 -14.30
CA LEU A 598 -8.22 5.06 -14.55
C LEU A 598 -8.52 4.98 -16.04
N ALA A 599 -7.87 5.80 -16.86
CA ALA A 599 -8.05 5.79 -18.32
C ALA A 599 -7.68 4.42 -18.91
N PHE A 600 -6.59 3.82 -18.45
CA PHE A 600 -6.19 2.47 -18.84
C PHE A 600 -7.26 1.44 -18.47
N ARG A 601 -7.78 1.47 -17.24
CA ARG A 601 -8.85 0.56 -16.80
C ARG A 601 -10.12 0.72 -17.63
N LYS A 602 -10.50 1.95 -17.99
CA LYS A 602 -11.64 2.19 -18.89
C LYS A 602 -11.40 1.62 -20.29
N LYS A 603 -10.17 1.67 -20.79
CA LYS A 603 -9.78 1.13 -22.10
C LYS A 603 -9.80 -0.39 -22.15
N TYR A 604 -9.32 -1.07 -21.09
CA TYR A 604 -9.14 -2.52 -21.08
C TYR A 604 -10.14 -3.28 -20.20
N GLY A 605 -10.96 -2.58 -19.41
CA GLY A 605 -12.02 -3.14 -18.59
C GLY A 605 -13.33 -3.20 -19.36
N THR A 606 -13.56 -4.28 -20.12
CA THR A 606 -14.87 -4.53 -20.74
C THR A 606 -15.85 -5.19 -19.76
N VAL A 607 -17.14 -4.87 -19.93
CA VAL A 607 -18.34 -5.25 -19.15
C VAL A 607 -18.50 -6.77 -18.89
N SER A 608 -17.74 -7.62 -19.57
CA SER A 608 -17.80 -9.09 -19.46
C SER A 608 -17.23 -9.66 -18.14
N SER A 609 -16.60 -8.86 -17.29
CA SER A 609 -16.12 -9.29 -15.97
C SER A 609 -17.15 -9.11 -14.85
N GLY A 610 -18.35 -8.59 -15.12
CA GLY A 610 -19.41 -8.40 -14.12
C GLY A 610 -19.09 -7.40 -13.00
N GLY A 611 -17.87 -6.85 -12.96
CA GLY A 611 -17.47 -5.78 -12.06
C GLY A 611 -17.72 -4.43 -12.72
N SER A 612 -18.75 -3.71 -12.28
CA SER A 612 -18.90 -2.30 -12.60
C SER A 612 -17.62 -1.55 -12.21
N VAL A 613 -16.99 -0.83 -13.15
CA VAL A 613 -15.91 0.10 -12.83
C VAL A 613 -16.51 1.21 -11.96
N PRO A 614 -16.06 1.40 -10.70
CA PRO A 614 -16.53 2.51 -9.88
C PRO A 614 -16.23 3.83 -10.59
N THR A 615 -17.23 4.69 -10.72
CA THR A 615 -17.01 6.10 -11.07
C THR A 615 -16.33 6.78 -9.89
N LEU A 616 -15.19 7.44 -10.15
CA LEU A 616 -14.51 8.29 -9.16
C LEU A 616 -15.42 9.40 -8.64
#